data_AF-A0A1M7Z351-F1
#
_entry.id   AF-A0A1M7Z351-F1
#
_cell.length_a   1.000
_cell.length_b   1.000
_cell.length_c   1.000
_cell.angle_alpha   90.00
_cell.angle_beta   90.00
_cell.angle_gamma   90.00
#
_symmetry.space_group_name_H-M   'P 1'
#
loop_
_entity.id
_entity.type
_entity.pdbx_description
1 polymer ?
#
loop_
_entity_poly.entity_id
_entity_poly.type
_entity_poly.pdbx_seq_one_letter_code
_entity_poly.pdbx_strand_id
1 'polypeptide(L)'
;MLFGISTNEEPYDIEAENYIRDEIEYFDNPLIIGSNSSNNYYVINCDNNDESVYCWDRTHIHYDDNYDYAEVDEEGKIYKFSDTFDEFFDAIFNNIGEEKDIQIVKL
;
A
#
# COMPACT_ATOMS: atom_id res chain seq x y z
N MET A 1 3.43 -0.23 -6.97
CA MET A 1 2.62 0.48 -7.97
C MET A 1 1.40 1.03 -7.28
N LEU A 2 1.08 2.30 -7.51
CA LEU A 2 -0.16 2.90 -7.01
C LEU A 2 -1.32 2.52 -7.93
N PHE A 3 -2.50 2.36 -7.35
CA PHE A 3 -3.72 2.11 -8.11
C PHE A 3 -4.28 3.39 -8.71
N GLY A 4 -4.87 3.27 -9.89
CA GLY A 4 -5.60 4.34 -10.56
C GLY A 4 -7.07 4.37 -10.15
N ILE A 5 -7.78 5.41 -10.58
CA ILE A 5 -9.21 5.58 -10.34
C ILE A 5 -9.97 5.27 -11.63
N SER A 6 -10.94 4.35 -11.55
CA SER A 6 -11.79 3.93 -12.67
C SER A 6 -10.98 3.45 -13.88
N THR A 7 -9.96 2.62 -13.62
CA THR A 7 -9.15 2.03 -14.68
C THR A 7 -9.89 0.87 -15.34
N ASN A 8 -9.57 0.59 -16.60
CA ASN A 8 -10.16 -0.55 -17.33
C ASN A 8 -9.47 -1.89 -17.00
N GLU A 9 -8.48 -1.90 -16.10
CA GLU A 9 -7.71 -3.07 -15.72
C GLU A 9 -7.88 -3.29 -14.20
N GLU A 10 -8.74 -4.24 -13.83
CA GLU A 10 -9.10 -4.50 -12.42
C GLU A 10 -7.90 -4.58 -11.46
N PRO A 11 -6.77 -5.24 -11.79
CA PRO A 11 -5.62 -5.32 -10.88
C PRO A 11 -4.94 -3.98 -10.56
N TYR A 12 -5.31 -2.92 -11.26
CA TYR A 12 -4.74 -1.58 -11.12
C TYR A 12 -5.80 -0.54 -10.74
N ASP A 13 -7.03 -0.96 -10.48
CA ASP A 13 -8.13 -0.09 -10.10
C ASP A 13 -8.32 -0.07 -8.59
N ILE A 14 -8.43 1.14 -8.03
CA ILE A 14 -8.58 1.32 -6.58
C ILE A 14 -9.90 0.77 -6.05
N GLU A 15 -11.00 0.84 -6.80
CA GLU A 15 -12.29 0.30 -6.33
C GLU A 15 -12.26 -1.23 -6.36
N ALA A 16 -11.72 -1.80 -7.44
CA ALA A 16 -11.61 -3.25 -7.60
C ALA A 16 -10.74 -3.87 -6.50
N GLU A 17 -9.53 -3.34 -6.25
CA GLU A 17 -8.59 -3.92 -5.28
C GLU A 17 -9.00 -3.70 -3.81
N ASN A 18 -9.85 -2.72 -3.52
CA ASN A 18 -10.31 -2.46 -2.15
C ASN A 18 -11.41 -3.41 -1.64
N TYR A 19 -11.83 -4.40 -2.43
CA TYR A 19 -12.83 -5.40 -2.00
C TYR A 19 -12.41 -6.23 -0.77
N ILE A 20 -11.10 -6.34 -0.53
CA ILE A 20 -10.49 -7.10 0.58
C ILE A 20 -10.13 -6.23 1.79
N ARG A 21 -10.34 -4.91 1.73
CA ARG A 21 -9.84 -4.00 2.77
C ARG A 21 -10.44 -4.27 4.15
N ASP A 22 -11.65 -4.84 4.20
CA ASP A 22 -12.37 -5.15 5.44
C ASP A 22 -11.73 -6.35 6.19
N GLU A 23 -10.76 -7.05 5.57
CA GLU A 23 -9.91 -8.03 6.26
C GLU A 23 -8.86 -7.37 7.16
N ILE A 24 -8.64 -6.06 7.03
CA ILE A 24 -7.72 -5.29 7.88
C ILE A 24 -8.49 -4.81 9.12
N GLU A 25 -8.38 -5.54 10.23
CA GLU A 25 -9.07 -5.22 11.49
C GLU A 25 -8.33 -4.16 12.31
N TYR A 26 -7.05 -3.92 12.01
CA TYR A 26 -6.22 -2.94 12.72
C TYR A 26 -6.66 -1.48 12.53
N PHE A 27 -7.37 -1.18 11.45
CA PHE A 27 -7.81 0.19 11.10
C PHE A 27 -9.33 0.27 11.02
N ASP A 28 -9.90 1.40 11.47
CA ASP A 28 -11.34 1.64 11.41
C ASP A 28 -11.82 1.96 9.98
N ASN A 29 -10.96 2.54 9.13
CA ASN A 29 -11.29 2.92 7.76
C ASN A 29 -10.09 2.72 6.79
N PRO A 30 -9.65 1.47 6.56
CA PRO A 30 -8.51 1.18 5.70
C PRO A 30 -8.82 1.49 4.23
N LEU A 31 -7.85 2.06 3.52
CA LEU A 31 -7.84 2.21 2.07
C LEU A 31 -6.54 1.65 1.51
N ILE A 32 -6.65 0.66 0.64
CA ILE A 32 -5.54 0.11 -0.12
C ILE A 32 -5.26 1.06 -1.30
N ILE A 33 -4.02 1.55 -1.39
CA ILE A 33 -3.61 2.57 -2.38
C ILE A 33 -2.65 2.03 -3.44
N GLY A 34 -2.18 0.80 -3.29
CA GLY A 34 -1.28 0.17 -4.24
C GLY A 34 -0.75 -1.16 -3.75
N SER A 35 0.09 -1.81 -4.57
CA SER A 35 0.75 -3.07 -4.24
C SER A 35 2.18 -3.12 -4.75
N ASN A 36 3.02 -3.98 -4.17
CA ASN A 36 4.32 -4.32 -4.74
C ASN A 36 4.20 -5.57 -5.65
N SER A 37 5.30 -5.95 -6.32
CA SER A 37 5.31 -7.11 -7.23
C SER A 37 5.09 -8.46 -6.54
N SER A 38 5.10 -8.49 -5.21
CA SER A 38 4.87 -9.69 -4.42
C SER A 38 3.43 -9.79 -3.91
N ASN A 39 2.53 -8.86 -4.25
CA ASN A 39 1.17 -8.76 -3.69
C ASN A 39 1.12 -8.39 -2.19
N ASN A 40 2.11 -7.64 -1.69
CA ASN A 40 1.93 -6.88 -0.45
C ASN A 40 1.34 -5.51 -0.79
N TYR A 41 0.42 -5.05 0.04
CA TYR A 41 -0.40 -3.88 -0.22
C TYR A 41 0.11 -2.66 0.56
N TYR A 42 0.00 -1.48 -0.02
CA TYR A 42 0.18 -0.22 0.69
C TYR A 42 -1.19 0.28 1.14
N VAL A 43 -1.31 0.66 2.41
CA VAL A 43 -2.58 0.98 3.06
C VAL A 43 -2.45 2.32 3.79
N ILE A 44 -3.50 3.13 3.75
CA ILE A 44 -3.68 4.28 4.65
C ILE A 44 -4.94 4.07 5.48
N ASN A 45 -4.98 4.64 6.68
CA ASN A 45 -6.21 4.71 7.47
C ASN A 45 -6.90 6.05 7.18
N CYS A 46 -8.04 6.02 6.51
CA CYS A 46 -8.81 7.21 6.13
C CYS A 46 -9.59 7.85 7.29
N ASP A 47 -8.98 7.86 8.48
CA ASP A 47 -9.46 8.54 9.66
C ASP A 47 -8.59 9.76 9.96
N ASN A 48 -9.22 10.85 10.40
CA ASN A 48 -8.69 12.22 10.37
C ASN A 48 -7.38 12.48 11.16
N ASN A 49 -6.78 11.49 11.82
CA ASN A 49 -5.60 11.66 12.66
C ASN A 49 -4.41 10.77 12.26
N ASP A 50 -4.51 9.96 11.20
CA ASP A 50 -3.42 9.11 10.74
C ASP A 50 -3.00 9.46 9.31
N GLU A 51 -1.82 10.05 9.17
CA GLU A 51 -1.23 10.42 7.88
C GLU A 51 -0.27 9.34 7.36
N SER A 52 -0.03 8.29 8.16
CA SER A 52 0.97 7.27 7.86
C SER A 52 0.56 6.35 6.72
N VAL A 53 1.57 5.83 6.03
CA VAL A 53 1.41 4.77 5.04
C VAL A 53 1.93 3.48 5.65
N TYR A 54 1.16 2.41 5.50
CA TYR A 54 1.47 1.09 6.01
C TYR A 54 1.70 0.11 4.86
N CYS A 55 2.50 -0.92 5.10
CA CYS A 55 2.64 -2.08 4.26
C CYS A 55 1.90 -3.25 4.92
N TRP A 56 0.94 -3.81 4.21
CA TRP A 56 0.20 -5.00 4.57
C TRP A 56 0.82 -6.21 3.88
N ASP A 57 1.58 -6.97 4.65
CA ASP A 57 2.25 -8.19 4.21
C ASP A 57 1.31 -9.39 4.31
N ARG A 58 0.83 -9.80 3.14
CA ARG A 58 -0.04 -10.97 2.95
C ARG A 58 0.69 -12.18 2.39
N THR A 59 1.97 -12.02 2.08
CA THR A 59 2.75 -13.07 1.42
C THR A 59 3.36 -14.06 2.41
N HIS A 60 3.25 -13.79 3.71
CA HIS A 60 3.87 -14.56 4.77
C HIS A 60 5.36 -14.80 4.52
N ILE A 61 6.06 -13.85 3.86
CA ILE A 61 7.50 -13.99 3.59
C ILE A 61 8.22 -13.94 4.93
N HIS A 62 8.64 -15.11 5.42
CA HIS A 62 9.44 -15.24 6.62
C HIS A 62 10.75 -14.47 6.43
N TYR A 63 10.89 -13.35 7.12
CA TYR A 63 12.17 -12.64 7.24
C TYR A 63 13.10 -13.46 8.15
N ASP A 64 13.72 -14.51 7.61
CA ASP A 64 14.92 -15.23 8.08
C ASP A 64 15.02 -15.68 9.57
N ASP A 65 13.98 -15.47 10.40
CA ASP A 65 13.99 -15.80 11.83
C ASP A 65 13.40 -17.19 12.13
N ASN A 66 12.92 -17.90 11.10
CA ASN A 66 12.26 -19.22 11.19
C ASN A 66 11.12 -19.24 12.22
N TYR A 67 10.52 -18.10 12.52
CA TYR A 67 9.46 -18.01 13.51
C TYR A 67 8.11 -17.85 12.81
N ASP A 68 7.28 -18.87 12.97
CA ASP A 68 5.89 -18.88 12.51
C ASP A 68 5.04 -18.14 13.56
N TYR A 69 4.79 -16.85 13.32
CA TYR A 69 3.92 -16.06 14.17
C TYR A 69 2.48 -16.47 13.86
N ALA A 70 1.79 -17.05 14.84
CA ALA A 70 0.41 -17.46 14.69
C ALA A 70 -0.45 -16.27 14.25
N GLU A 71 -1.00 -16.37 13.05
CA GLU A 71 -1.94 -15.39 12.52
C GLU A 71 -3.28 -15.52 13.23
N VAL A 72 -3.96 -14.39 13.38
CA VAL A 72 -5.38 -14.38 13.71
C VAL A 72 -6.09 -14.22 12.36
N ASP A 73 -6.87 -15.21 11.97
CA ASP A 73 -7.73 -15.19 10.76
C ASP A 73 -7.04 -14.86 9.42
N GLU A 74 -5.78 -15.26 9.22
CA GLU A 74 -5.05 -15.04 7.95
C GLU A 74 -4.90 -13.54 7.57
N GLU A 75 -5.03 -12.63 8.56
CA GLU A 75 -4.96 -11.18 8.35
C GLU A 75 -3.60 -10.75 7.78
N GLY A 76 -2.51 -11.52 7.93
CA GLY A 76 -1.17 -11.06 7.59
C GLY A 76 -0.68 -9.97 8.56
N LYS A 77 0.47 -9.34 8.28
CA LYS A 77 1.10 -8.36 9.19
C LYS A 77 1.09 -6.95 8.61
N ILE A 78 0.88 -5.96 9.48
CA ILE A 78 0.88 -4.55 9.11
C ILE A 78 2.12 -3.88 9.71
N TYR A 79 2.88 -3.20 8.86
CA TYR A 79 4.07 -2.46 9.24
C TYR A 79 3.91 -1.00 8.82
N LYS A 80 4.26 -0.06 9.69
CA LYS A 80 4.37 1.33 9.26
C LYS A 80 5.54 1.46 8.27
N PHE A 81 5.25 1.99 7.10
CA PHE A 81 6.23 2.23 6.04
C PHE A 81 6.73 3.68 6.04
N SER A 82 5.84 4.63 6.31
CA SER A 82 6.13 6.07 6.31
C SER A 82 5.25 6.79 7.34
N ASP A 83 5.72 7.90 7.92
CA ASP A 83 4.92 8.68 8.87
C ASP A 83 3.89 9.56 8.16
N THR A 84 4.14 9.94 6.91
CA THR A 84 3.20 10.70 6.06
C THR A 84 3.09 10.13 4.64
N PHE A 85 1.98 10.45 3.94
CA PHE A 85 1.85 10.15 2.52
C PHE A 85 2.87 10.89 1.65
N ASP A 86 3.22 12.12 2.01
CA ASP A 86 4.22 12.93 1.28
C ASP A 86 5.60 12.28 1.34
N GLU A 87 6.04 11.82 2.51
CA GLU A 87 7.30 11.08 2.66
C GLU A 87 7.33 9.79 1.84
N PHE A 88 6.20 9.07 1.78
CA PHE A 88 6.05 7.89 0.95
C PHE A 88 6.17 8.23 -0.54
N PHE A 89 5.51 9.30 -0.98
CA PHE A 89 5.57 9.76 -2.36
C PHE A 89 6.97 10.23 -2.74
N ASP A 90 7.64 11.00 -1.87
CA ASP A 90 9.03 11.41 -2.03
C ASP A 90 9.96 10.20 -2.14
N ALA A 91 9.73 9.15 -1.36
CA ALA A 91 10.50 7.91 -1.47
C ALA A 91 10.35 7.26 -2.86
N ILE A 92 9.15 7.27 -3.44
CA ILE A 92 8.95 6.80 -4.82
C ILE A 92 9.78 7.62 -5.82
N PHE A 93 9.70 8.96 -5.75
CA PHE A 93 10.48 9.83 -6.65
C PHE A 93 11.98 9.63 -6.52
N ASN A 94 12.48 9.53 -5.29
CA ASN A 94 13.91 9.40 -5.03
C ASN A 94 14.48 8.04 -5.44
N ASN A 95 13.65 6.98 -5.49
CA ASN A 95 14.10 5.64 -5.87
C ASN A 95 13.86 5.29 -7.35
N ILE A 96 12.96 6.01 -8.04
CA ILE A 96 12.71 5.86 -9.49
C ILE A 96 13.45 6.96 -10.29
N GLY A 97 13.95 8.00 -9.62
CA GLY A 97 14.57 9.20 -10.19
C GLY A 97 15.96 9.02 -10.79
N GLU A 98 16.09 8.17 -11.81
CA GLU A 98 16.99 8.41 -12.95
C GLU A 98 16.23 8.24 -14.28
N GLU A 99 15.05 8.84 -14.45
CA GLU A 99 14.55 9.18 -15.79
C GLU A 99 13.97 10.60 -15.85
N LYS A 100 14.28 11.27 -16.97
CA LYS A 100 14.35 12.72 -17.18
C LYS A 100 12.98 13.39 -17.39
N ASP A 101 12.93 14.67 -16.98
CA ASP A 101 12.01 15.75 -17.38
C ASP A 101 10.60 15.35 -17.85
N ILE A 102 9.70 15.17 -16.89
CA ILE A 102 8.26 15.19 -17.18
C ILE A 102 7.82 16.64 -17.34
N GLN A 103 7.70 17.11 -18.59
CA GLN A 103 6.99 18.35 -18.89
C GLN A 103 5.49 18.11 -18.77
N ILE A 104 4.90 18.57 -17.67
CA ILE A 104 3.45 18.63 -17.51
C ILE A 104 2.91 19.78 -18.36
N VAL A 105 2.26 19.45 -19.49
CA VAL A 105 1.49 20.41 -20.28
C VAL A 105 0.10 20.55 -19.65
N LYS A 106 -0.23 21.76 -19.18
CA LYS A 106 -1.61 22.12 -18.81
C LYS A 106 -2.47 22.19 -20.07
N LEU A 107 -3.67 21.58 -20.03
CA LEU A 107 -4.79 21.95 -20.90
C LEU A 107 -5.45 23.23 -20.39
#